data_AF-A0A0Q9XS10-F1
#
_entry.id   AF-A0A0Q9XS10-F1
#
_cell.length_a   1.000
_cell.length_b   1.000
_cell.length_c   1.000
_cell.angle_alpha   90.00
_cell.angle_beta   90.00
_cell.angle_gamma   90.00
#
_symmetry.space_group_name_H-M   'P 1'
#
loop_
_entity.id
_entity.type
_entity.pdbx_description
1 polymer ?
#
loop_
_entity_poly.entity_id
_entity_poly.type
_entity_poly.pdbx_seq_one_letter_code
_entity_poly.pdbx_strand_id
1 'polypeptide(L)'
;SLIDAGRIDACSEFGIFWKIILPISKPGLAVLGIFTFVAHWNNFFWPFLITNTNSMRTLQVGLTSFRFENLQDYGAMMAGAVCSAVPMIIVFLALQKYFLQGITIGAVKG
;
A
#
# COMPACT_ATOMS: atom_id res chain seq x y z
N SER A 1 -29.41 9.54 -9.50
CA SER A 1 -27.98 9.15 -9.38
C SER A 1 -27.80 7.69 -9.81
N LEU A 2 -26.57 7.19 -10.04
CA LEU A 2 -26.31 5.77 -10.38
C LEU A 2 -26.91 4.80 -9.34
N ILE A 3 -26.98 5.25 -8.08
CA ILE A 3 -27.57 4.50 -6.96
C ILE A 3 -29.10 4.49 -7.08
N ASP A 4 -29.72 5.63 -7.39
CA ASP A 4 -31.18 5.72 -7.59
C ASP A 4 -31.64 4.90 -8.80
N ALA A 5 -30.83 4.85 -9.87
CA ALA A 5 -31.09 4.00 -11.02
C ALA A 5 -31.05 2.51 -10.63
N GLY A 6 -30.05 2.09 -9.83
CA GLY A 6 -29.98 0.73 -9.31
C GLY A 6 -31.16 0.35 -8.39
N ARG A 7 -31.73 1.32 -7.66
CA ARG A 7 -32.95 1.12 -6.86
C ARG A 7 -34.20 1.00 -7.73
N ILE A 8 -34.30 1.78 -8.81
CA ILE A 8 -35.37 1.69 -9.81
C ILE A 8 -35.32 0.33 -10.52
N ASP A 9 -34.12 -0.21 -10.78
CA ASP A 9 -33.89 -1.54 -11.38
C ASP A 9 -34.07 -2.72 -10.38
N ALA A 10 -34.71 -2.48 -9.23
CA ALA A 10 -34.97 -3.47 -8.18
C ALA A 10 -33.70 -4.21 -7.65
N CYS A 11 -32.53 -3.58 -7.74
CA CYS A 11 -31.30 -4.15 -7.19
C CYS A 11 -31.28 -3.99 -5.66
N SER A 12 -30.92 -5.05 -4.93
CA SER A 12 -30.75 -4.97 -3.48
C SER A 12 -29.59 -4.04 -3.10
N GLU A 13 -29.63 -3.41 -1.92
CA GLU A 13 -28.55 -2.53 -1.44
C GLU A 13 -27.17 -3.22 -1.47
N PHE A 14 -27.13 -4.51 -1.14
CA PHE A 14 -25.90 -5.30 -1.23
C PHE A 14 -25.45 -5.50 -2.68
N GLY A 15 -26.38 -5.68 -3.62
CA GLY A 15 -26.11 -5.72 -5.05
C GLY A 15 -25.56 -4.40 -5.59
N ILE A 16 -26.14 -3.27 -5.17
CA ILE A 16 -25.68 -1.92 -5.51
C ILE A 16 -24.24 -1.70 -5.02
N PHE A 17 -23.93 -2.10 -3.78
CA PHE A 17 -22.58 -1.99 -3.24
C PHE A 17 -21.54 -2.73 -4.09
N TRP A 18 -21.76 -4.02 -4.37
CA TRP A 18 -20.78 -4.85 -5.08
C TRP A 18 -20.68 -4.54 -6.57
N LYS A 19 -21.79 -4.17 -7.22
CA LYS A 19 -21.85 -3.97 -8.68
C LYS A 19 -21.61 -2.53 -9.12
N ILE A 20 -21.93 -1.55 -8.28
CA ILE A 20 -21.88 -0.13 -8.66
C ILE A 20 -20.82 0.60 -7.83
N ILE A 21 -20.92 0.55 -6.50
CA ILE A 21 -20.03 1.34 -5.63
C ILE A 21 -18.59 0.79 -5.69
N LEU A 22 -18.41 -0.51 -5.46
CA LEU A 22 -17.08 -1.12 -5.38
C LEU A 22 -16.24 -0.92 -6.67
N PRO A 23 -16.77 -1.12 -7.89
CA PRO A 23 -15.98 -0.89 -9.11
C PRO A 23 -15.60 0.56 -9.33
N ILE A 24 -16.47 1.50 -8.99
CA ILE A 24 -16.21 2.94 -9.11
C ILE A 24 -15.18 3.39 -8.07
N SER A 25 -15.17 2.77 -6.88
CA SER A 25 -14.20 3.05 -5.82
C SER A 25 -12.83 2.39 -6.03
N LYS A 26 -12.65 1.48 -7.00
CA LYS A 26 -11.38 0.77 -7.26
C LYS A 26 -10.15 1.69 -7.34
N PRO A 27 -10.18 2.84 -8.05
CA PRO A 27 -9.06 3.78 -8.05
C PRO A 27 -8.71 4.32 -6.66
N GLY A 28 -9.73 4.73 -5.89
CA GLY A 28 -9.53 5.22 -4.52
C GLY A 28 -9.02 4.13 -3.57
N LEU A 29 -9.52 2.90 -3.70
CA LEU A 29 -9.04 1.76 -2.92
C LEU A 29 -7.60 1.39 -3.27
N ALA A 30 -7.18 1.52 -4.53
CA ALA A 30 -5.79 1.29 -4.93
C ALA A 30 -4.84 2.33 -4.30
N VAL A 31 -5.25 3.61 -4.29
CA VAL A 31 -4.51 4.68 -3.62
C VAL A 31 -4.35 4.39 -2.13
N LEU A 32 -5.46 4.09 -1.45
CA LEU A 32 -5.45 3.72 -0.03
C LEU A 32 -4.54 2.53 0.21
N GLY A 33 -4.65 1.48 -0.60
CA GLY A 33 -3.83 0.27 -0.49
C GLY A 33 -2.33 0.54 -0.60
N ILE A 34 -1.91 1.40 -1.53
CA ILE A 34 -0.49 1.81 -1.65
C ILE A 34 -0.05 2.54 -0.38
N PHE A 35 -0.79 3.56 0.06
CA PHE A 35 -0.41 4.33 1.25
C PHE A 35 -0.35 3.46 2.51
N THR A 36 -1.34 2.59 2.70
CA THR A 36 -1.38 1.64 3.82
C THR A 36 -0.21 0.67 3.75
N PHE A 37 0.10 0.10 2.59
CA PHE A 37 1.24 -0.80 2.43
C PHE A 37 2.57 -0.10 2.77
N VAL A 38 2.80 1.08 2.19
CA VAL A 38 4.01 1.87 2.43
C VAL A 38 4.14 2.24 3.92
N ALA A 39 3.04 2.63 4.58
CA ALA A 39 3.04 2.96 6.00
C ALA A 39 3.43 1.77 6.87
N HIS A 40 2.86 0.59 6.63
CA HIS A 40 3.20 -0.62 7.39
C HIS A 40 4.58 -1.18 7.06
N TRP A 41 5.01 -1.10 5.80
CA TRP A 41 6.32 -1.59 5.37
C TRP A 41 7.47 -0.75 5.94
N ASN A 42 7.29 0.57 6.07
CA ASN A 42 8.27 1.46 6.69
C ASN A 42 8.12 1.54 8.21
N ASN A 43 7.20 0.79 8.82
CA ASN A 43 7.01 0.83 10.27
C ASN A 43 8.20 0.16 10.98
N PHE A 44 9.01 0.99 11.62
CA PHE A 44 10.14 0.55 12.43
C PHE A 44 9.78 0.37 13.90
N PHE A 45 9.10 1.36 14.49
CA PHE A 45 8.96 1.45 15.95
C PHE A 45 8.13 0.32 16.54
N TRP A 46 7.00 -0.02 15.90
CA TRP A 46 6.13 -1.07 16.42
C TRP A 46 6.79 -2.45 16.39
N PRO A 47 7.35 -2.93 15.25
CA PRO A 47 8.12 -4.18 15.23
C PRO A 47 9.32 -4.18 16.18
N PHE A 48 10.05 -3.07 16.27
CA PHE A 48 11.19 -2.96 17.19
C PHE A 48 10.78 -3.19 18.65
N LEU A 49 9.61 -2.67 19.06
CA LEU A 49 9.09 -2.81 20.42
C LEU A 49 8.63 -4.24 20.72
N ILE A 50 7.92 -4.89 19.78
CA ILE A 50 7.28 -6.19 20.04
C ILE A 50 8.15 -7.41 19.70
N THR A 51 9.15 -7.27 18.83
CA THR A 51 9.95 -8.41 18.35
C THR A 51 11.19 -8.60 19.23
N ASN A 52 11.24 -9.73 19.94
CA ASN A 52 12.32 -10.04 20.88
C ASN A 52 13.37 -11.02 20.30
N THR A 53 13.06 -11.71 19.19
CA THR A 53 13.93 -12.72 18.57
C THR A 53 14.37 -12.29 17.17
N ASN A 54 15.58 -12.69 16.76
CA ASN A 54 16.13 -12.33 15.45
C ASN A 54 15.27 -12.84 14.28
N SER A 55 14.59 -13.97 14.42
CA SER A 55 13.72 -14.53 13.38
C SER A 55 12.42 -13.74 13.15
N MET A 56 12.03 -12.90 14.10
CA MET A 56 10.82 -12.09 14.01
C MET A 56 11.11 -10.64 13.56
N ARG A 57 12.38 -10.25 13.47
CA ARG A 57 12.76 -8.89 13.09
C ARG A 57 12.34 -8.63 11.64
N THR A 58 11.64 -7.53 11.44
CA THR A 58 11.34 -7.04 10.09
C THR A 58 12.63 -6.51 9.44
N LEU A 59 12.65 -6.41 8.11
CA LEU A 59 13.80 -5.91 7.37
C LEU A 59 14.25 -4.53 7.90
N GLN A 60 13.29 -3.64 8.21
CA GLN A 60 13.57 -2.31 8.77
C GLN A 60 14.27 -2.37 10.14
N VAL A 61 13.89 -3.33 11.00
CA VAL A 61 14.55 -3.55 12.29
C VAL A 61 15.89 -4.25 12.12
N GLY A 62 16.02 -5.15 11.16
CA GLY A 62 17.28 -5.82 10.83
C GLY A 62 18.37 -4.84 10.36
N LEU A 63 17.99 -3.79 9.62
CA LEU A 63 18.94 -2.79 9.11
C LEU A 63 19.68 -2.04 10.21
N THR A 64 19.10 -1.86 11.40
CA THR A 64 19.80 -1.23 12.54
C THR A 64 20.86 -2.13 13.13
N SER A 65 20.82 -3.45 12.87
CA SER A 65 21.85 -4.38 13.32
C SER A 65 23.17 -4.20 12.58
N PHE A 66 23.21 -3.51 11.43
CA PHE A 66 24.46 -3.14 10.73
C PHE A 66 25.18 -1.94 11.36
N ARG A 67 24.58 -1.30 12.38
CA ARG A 67 25.22 -0.28 13.20
C ARG A 67 25.81 -0.91 14.46
N PHE A 68 26.87 -1.70 14.32
CA PHE A 68 27.65 -2.16 15.47
C PHE A 68 28.57 -1.05 15.98
N GLU A 69 28.84 -1.03 17.30
CA GLU A 69 29.50 0.06 18.03
C GLU A 69 30.87 0.51 17.49
N ASN A 70 31.57 -0.28 16.65
CA ASN A 70 32.90 0.09 16.14
C ASN A 70 33.14 -0.17 14.64
N LEU A 71 32.16 -0.69 13.89
CA LEU A 71 32.26 -0.94 12.44
C LEU A 71 30.88 -0.73 11.80
N GLN A 72 30.59 0.49 11.34
CA GLN A 72 29.41 0.75 10.53
C GLN A 72 29.68 0.27 9.09
N ASP A 73 29.06 -0.84 8.71
CA ASP A 73 29.06 -1.28 7.32
C ASP A 73 27.96 -0.52 6.54
N TYR A 74 28.32 0.69 6.09
CA TYR A 74 27.45 1.51 5.25
C TYR A 74 27.08 0.81 3.93
N GLY A 75 27.95 -0.05 3.40
CA GLY A 75 27.71 -0.77 2.16
C GLY A 75 26.57 -1.77 2.32
N ALA A 76 26.67 -2.63 3.33
CA ALA A 76 25.62 -3.60 3.65
C ALA A 76 24.30 -2.93 4.04
N MET A 77 24.35 -1.83 4.82
CA MET A 77 23.16 -1.08 5.21
C MET A 77 22.45 -0.44 4.00
N MET A 78 23.19 0.20 3.09
CA MET A 78 22.62 0.80 1.88
C MET A 78 22.09 -0.26 0.92
N ALA A 79 22.79 -1.38 0.75
CA ALA A 79 22.31 -2.51 -0.05
C ALA A 79 20.99 -3.07 0.50
N GLY A 80 20.90 -3.27 1.81
CA GLY A 80 19.66 -3.70 2.46
C GLY A 80 18.54 -2.67 2.35
N ALA A 81 18.85 -1.38 2.39
CA ALA A 81 17.86 -0.32 2.16
C ALA A 81 17.32 -0.34 0.72
N VAL A 82 18.17 -0.56 -0.29
CA VAL A 82 17.73 -0.74 -1.69
C VAL A 82 16.83 -1.98 -1.82
N CYS A 83 17.22 -3.11 -1.22
CA CYS A 83 16.37 -4.30 -1.18
C CYS A 83 15.02 -4.04 -0.50
N SER A 84 14.98 -3.17 0.52
CA SER A 84 13.73 -2.76 1.18
C SER A 84 12.79 -1.98 0.28
N ALA A 85 13.31 -1.28 -0.74
CA ALA A 85 12.50 -0.51 -1.68
C ALA A 85 11.82 -1.38 -2.74
N VAL A 86 12.39 -2.55 -3.06
CA VAL A 86 11.90 -3.44 -4.13
C VAL A 86 10.43 -3.82 -3.97
N PRO A 87 9.95 -4.29 -2.80
CA PRO A 87 8.54 -4.65 -2.63
C PRO A 87 7.59 -3.47 -2.80
N MET A 88 7.99 -2.27 -2.34
CA MET A 88 7.18 -1.06 -2.52
C MET A 88 7.05 -0.69 -4.00
N ILE A 89 8.13 -0.81 -4.77
CA ILE A 89 8.11 -0.58 -6.22
C ILE A 89 7.19 -1.59 -6.92
N ILE A 90 7.25 -2.88 -6.54
CA ILE A 90 6.39 -3.93 -7.10
C ILE A 90 4.91 -3.61 -6.85
N VAL A 91 4.55 -3.26 -5.60
CA VAL A 91 3.17 -2.90 -5.24
C VAL A 91 2.70 -1.66 -6.00
N PHE A 92 3.57 -0.65 -6.09
CA PHE A 92 3.28 0.56 -6.87
C PHE A 92 3.02 0.24 -8.34
N LEU A 93 3.90 -0.51 -9.00
CA LEU A 93 3.75 -0.86 -10.42
C LEU A 93 2.51 -1.73 -10.69
N ALA A 94 2.11 -2.59 -9.73
CA ALA A 94 0.90 -3.40 -9.85
C ALA A 94 -0.38 -2.54 -9.77
N LEU A 95 -0.36 -1.46 -8.99
CA LEU A 95 -1.52 -0.63 -8.69
C LEU A 95 -1.55 0.70 -9.46
N GLN A 96 -0.45 1.13 -10.10
CA GLN A 96 -0.33 2.41 -10.82
C GLN A 96 -1.39 2.59 -11.93
N LYS A 97 -1.85 1.49 -12.54
CA LYS A 97 -2.88 1.54 -13.59
C LYS A 97 -4.22 2.10 -13.08
N TYR A 98 -4.53 1.88 -11.81
CA TYR A 98 -5.75 2.38 -11.18
C TYR A 98 -5.64 3.87 -10.85
N PHE A 99 -4.42 4.34 -10.55
CA PHE A 99 -4.12 5.77 -10.36
C PHE A 99 -4.42 6.57 -11.63
N LEU A 100 -3.96 6.08 -12.79
CA LEU A 100 -4.19 6.75 -14.07
C LEU A 100 -5.68 6.79 -14.46
N GLN A 101 -6.42 5.71 -14.21
CA GLN A 101 -7.86 5.64 -14.49
C GLN A 101 -8.68 6.61 -13.62
N GLY A 102 -8.30 6.81 -12.35
CA GLY A 102 -8.99 7.73 -11.44
C GLY A 102 -8.87 9.20 -11.87
N ILE A 103 -7.71 9.61 -12.39
CA ILE A 103 -7.46 10.97 -12.88
C ILE A 103 -8.29 11.25 -14.14
N THR A 104 -8.38 10.28 -15.06
CA THR A 104 -9.13 10.45 -16.32
C THR A 104 -10.65 10.58 -16.11
N ILE A 105 -11.22 9.90 -15.11
CA ILE A 105 -12.68 9.98 -14.83
C ILE A 105 -13.06 11.35 -14.26
N GLY A 106 -12.17 12.00 -13.51
CA GLY A 106 -12.35 13.39 -13.06
C GLY A 106 -12.18 14.44 -14.16
N ALA A 107 -11.33 14.17 -15.15
CA ALA A 107 -11.02 15.09 -16.25
C ALA A 107 -12.11 15.19 -17.33
N VAL A 108 -12.99 14.19 -17.48
CA VAL A 108 -14.04 14.16 -18.52
C VAL A 108 -15.34 14.88 -18.07
N LYS A 109 -15.38 15.44 -16.85
CA LYS A 109 -16.50 16.27 -16.36
C LYS A 109 -16.20 17.77 -16.39
N GLY A 110 -15.46 18.22 -17.39
CA GLY A 110 -15.31 19.63 -17.78
C GLY A 110 -15.89 19.86 -19.16
#